data_AF-A0A7R9HNG7-F1
#
_entry.id   AF-A0A7R9HNG7-F1
#
_cell.length_a   1.000
_cell.length_b   1.000
_cell.length_c   1.000
_cell.angle_alpha   90.00
_cell.angle_beta   90.00
_cell.angle_gamma   90.00
#
_symmetry.space_group_name_H-M   'P 1'
#
loop_
_entity.id
_entity.type
_entity.pdbx_description
1 polymer ?
#
loop_
_entity_poly.entity_id
_entity_poly.type
_entity_poly.pdbx_seq_one_letter_code
_entity_poly.pdbx_strand_id
1 'polypeptide(L)'
;MFLLPVNKPGVCPRLTPITGNCIEECTTDADCVEDFKCCFNGCGSSCVHSLAPEAQILTTFPSTSQPTEAQTQTLARGEVPPSIVDTEPVLTAEEGSQATLRCIATGSPTPSISWRKDRLTITGSNGRTKILLDGSLQIIGLQRSDAGVYICFADNGVGQPSYKEITLDITEPTSRPAEVIGEDSTYVVVALGAPTVLQCYAIGWPRPSVTWWRGDRMLPFSSELFEQRRDYSLLIHSVTLRNLGPYTCQAYNGLGRAASWTVTVQAVGPVYSENPEDVEYTKYLVHPPQRPETPIVTAPERPTYPYRPARPPQPETPRPRPPPPLPVPETTPIPTQPQVQPDSPPETPRVYIESHRLLIIRSNSNDTGEYRCEAFNQYGTSTSSTTITVEGVYIHPNCTDNPFFANCRLIVQAQYCTHRYYARFCCKSCTLAGQLPSHGAHLEKTEALQINHFTDKKITHFAH
;
A
#
# COMPACT_ATOMS: atom_id res chain seq x y z
N MET A 1 -43.78 27.01 -23.66
CA MET A 1 -44.07 25.67 -24.21
C MET A 1 -42.90 24.80 -23.75
N PHE A 2 -43.07 24.06 -22.66
CA PHE A 2 -42.03 23.15 -22.17
C PHE A 2 -42.06 21.92 -23.07
N LEU A 3 -40.99 21.70 -23.85
CA LEU A 3 -40.84 20.48 -24.64
C LEU A 3 -40.75 19.30 -23.65
N LEU A 4 -41.68 18.37 -23.75
CA LEU A 4 -41.64 17.12 -22.98
C LEU A 4 -40.35 16.37 -23.34
N PRO A 5 -39.67 15.72 -22.37
CA PRO A 5 -38.50 14.91 -22.68
C PRO A 5 -38.91 13.78 -23.63
N VAL A 6 -38.30 13.75 -24.82
CA VAL A 6 -38.45 12.64 -25.77
C VAL A 6 -37.76 11.42 -25.15
N ASN A 7 -38.49 10.33 -24.96
CA ASN A 7 -37.97 9.08 -24.41
C ASN A 7 -38.17 7.97 -25.45
N LYS A 8 -37.08 7.44 -26.01
CA LYS A 8 -37.08 6.38 -27.04
C LYS A 8 -37.23 4.99 -26.42
N PRO A 9 -37.77 3.99 -27.14
CA PRO A 9 -37.95 2.63 -26.65
C PRO A 9 -36.66 1.84 -26.39
N GLY A 10 -36.76 0.89 -25.46
CA GLY A 10 -35.70 -0.06 -25.11
C GLY A 10 -34.88 0.32 -23.86
N VAL A 11 -34.08 -0.63 -23.39
CA VAL A 11 -33.28 -0.53 -22.15
C VAL A 11 -31.84 -0.19 -22.52
N CYS A 12 -31.21 0.72 -21.78
CA CYS A 12 -29.79 0.99 -21.98
C CYS A 12 -28.98 -0.28 -21.67
N PRO A 13 -28.12 -0.75 -22.59
CA PRO A 13 -27.25 -1.88 -22.30
C PRO A 13 -26.37 -1.54 -21.10
N ARG A 14 -26.03 -2.55 -20.29
CA ARG A 14 -25.12 -2.35 -19.16
C ARG A 14 -23.73 -2.02 -19.69
N LEU A 15 -23.38 -0.74 -19.70
CA LEU A 15 -22.09 -0.26 -20.18
C LEU A 15 -21.01 -0.45 -19.10
N THR A 16 -19.81 -0.84 -19.51
CA THR A 16 -18.65 -0.88 -18.62
C THR A 16 -18.25 0.54 -18.24
N PRO A 17 -18.01 0.85 -16.95
CA PRO A 17 -17.60 2.19 -16.52
C PRO A 17 -16.33 2.63 -17.25
N ILE A 18 -16.38 3.76 -17.95
CA ILE A 18 -15.20 4.32 -18.60
C ILE A 18 -14.34 5.00 -17.54
N THR A 19 -13.04 4.67 -17.51
CA THR A 19 -12.02 5.34 -16.70
C THR A 19 -11.48 6.55 -17.47
N GLY A 20 -11.54 7.76 -16.92
CA GLY A 20 -10.90 8.94 -17.51
C GLY A 20 -11.73 10.22 -17.51
N ASN A 21 -11.49 11.06 -18.52
CA ASN A 21 -12.19 12.33 -18.72
C ASN A 21 -13.54 12.08 -19.39
N CYS A 22 -14.61 12.57 -18.78
CA CYS A 22 -15.97 12.30 -19.20
C CYS A 22 -16.36 13.13 -20.42
N ILE A 23 -16.98 12.46 -21.38
CA ILE A 23 -17.52 13.06 -22.60
C ILE A 23 -19.04 12.94 -22.52
N GLU A 24 -19.73 14.07 -22.64
CA GLU A 24 -21.19 14.11 -22.78
C GLU A 24 -21.52 14.33 -24.26
N GLU A 25 -21.83 13.24 -24.97
CA GLU A 25 -22.23 13.28 -26.39
C GLU A 25 -23.72 13.60 -26.56
N CYS A 26 -24.52 13.32 -25.53
CA CYS A 26 -25.96 13.55 -25.49
C CYS A 26 -26.41 13.90 -24.07
N THR A 27 -27.52 14.62 -23.94
CA THR A 27 -28.17 14.94 -22.65
C THR A 27 -29.54 14.26 -22.53
N THR A 28 -30.20 14.02 -23.65
CA THR A 28 -31.49 13.36 -23.75
C THR A 28 -31.54 12.46 -24.99
N ASP A 29 -32.51 11.54 -25.08
CA ASP A 29 -32.69 10.71 -26.27
C ASP A 29 -32.94 11.54 -27.54
N ALA A 30 -33.39 12.79 -27.40
CA ALA A 30 -33.58 13.72 -28.52
C ALA A 30 -32.27 14.11 -29.22
N ASP A 31 -31.14 14.04 -28.51
CA ASP A 31 -29.82 14.37 -29.05
C ASP A 31 -29.24 13.21 -29.88
N CYS A 32 -29.83 12.02 -29.79
CA CYS A 32 -29.37 10.84 -30.49
C CYS A 32 -30.14 10.63 -31.80
N VAL A 33 -29.46 10.10 -32.81
CA VAL A 33 -30.05 9.79 -34.12
C VAL A 33 -30.82 8.46 -34.05
N GLU A 34 -31.90 8.32 -34.83
CA GLU A 34 -32.66 7.06 -34.97
C GLU A 34 -33.15 6.47 -33.62
N ASP A 35 -33.00 5.16 -33.40
CA ASP A 35 -33.46 4.43 -32.21
C ASP A 35 -32.39 4.39 -31.10
N PHE A 36 -31.30 5.14 -31.25
CA PHE A 36 -30.25 5.22 -30.23
C PHE A 36 -30.75 6.01 -29.03
N LYS A 37 -30.61 5.41 -27.85
CA LYS A 37 -30.88 6.07 -26.57
C LYS A 37 -29.63 6.78 -26.07
N CYS A 38 -29.83 7.89 -25.39
CA CYS A 38 -28.77 8.55 -24.67
C CYS A 38 -28.49 7.75 -23.39
N CYS A 39 -27.53 6.85 -23.47
CA CYS A 39 -27.21 5.92 -22.41
C CYS A 39 -25.99 6.38 -21.63
N PHE A 40 -26.09 6.29 -20.31
CA PHE A 40 -25.01 6.63 -19.41
C PHE A 40 -23.98 5.51 -19.38
N ASN A 41 -22.70 5.87 -19.53
CA ASN A 41 -21.58 4.93 -19.61
C ASN A 41 -20.69 4.94 -18.36
N GLY A 42 -21.18 5.46 -17.23
CA GLY A 42 -20.43 5.54 -15.97
C GLY A 42 -19.57 6.80 -15.81
N CYS A 43 -19.45 7.65 -16.84
CA CYS A 43 -18.62 8.87 -16.83
C CYS A 43 -19.38 10.03 -17.49
N GLY A 44 -19.97 9.78 -18.65
CA GLY A 44 -20.86 10.69 -19.35
C GLY A 44 -21.95 9.90 -20.07
N SER A 45 -22.44 10.44 -21.18
CA SER A 45 -23.56 9.87 -21.91
C SER A 45 -23.20 9.75 -23.39
N SER A 46 -23.53 8.61 -23.97
CA SER A 46 -23.29 8.29 -25.38
C SER A 46 -24.56 7.77 -26.01
N CYS A 47 -24.72 8.02 -27.31
CA CYS A 47 -25.81 7.44 -28.08
C CYS A 47 -25.53 5.97 -28.32
N VAL A 48 -26.31 5.08 -27.68
CA VAL A 48 -26.13 3.62 -27.77
C VAL A 48 -27.42 2.95 -28.24
N HIS A 49 -27.27 1.86 -28.98
CA HIS A 49 -28.40 1.06 -29.42
C HIS A 49 -29.11 0.44 -28.21
N SER A 50 -30.40 0.70 -28.06
CA SER A 50 -31.19 0.14 -26.97
C SER A 50 -31.36 -1.37 -27.14
N LEU A 51 -31.35 -2.13 -26.04
CA LEU A 51 -31.76 -3.53 -26.04
C LEU A 51 -33.29 -3.60 -26.01
N ALA A 52 -33.87 -4.46 -26.86
CA ALA A 52 -35.30 -4.76 -26.75
C ALA A 52 -35.57 -5.44 -25.39
N PRO A 53 -36.66 -5.11 -24.68
CA PRO A 53 -37.05 -5.83 -23.48
C PRO A 53 -37.21 -7.31 -23.85
N GLU A 54 -36.60 -8.21 -23.09
CA GLU A 54 -36.50 -9.64 -23.43
C GLU A 54 -37.88 -10.26 -23.71
N ALA A 55 -38.21 -10.41 -24.99
CA ALA A 55 -39.25 -11.31 -25.45
C ALA A 55 -38.58 -12.63 -25.80
N GLN A 56 -38.86 -13.66 -25.00
CA GLN A 56 -38.46 -15.04 -25.29
C GLN A 56 -39.10 -15.51 -26.61
N ILE A 57 -38.24 -15.79 -27.59
CA ILE A 57 -38.29 -16.80 -28.68
C ILE A 57 -39.65 -17.10 -29.35
N LEU A 58 -39.78 -16.83 -30.67
CA LEU A 58 -39.95 -17.84 -31.73
C LEU A 58 -40.13 -17.19 -33.13
N THR A 59 -39.17 -17.49 -34.00
CA THR A 59 -39.25 -17.79 -35.45
C THR A 59 -40.19 -17.02 -36.40
N THR A 60 -39.60 -16.71 -37.57
CA THR A 60 -40.17 -16.41 -38.91
C THR A 60 -40.53 -14.97 -39.29
N PHE A 61 -39.78 -14.46 -40.29
CA PHE A 61 -40.17 -13.44 -41.28
C PHE A 61 -41.37 -13.95 -42.13
N PRO A 62 -42.20 -13.11 -42.78
CA PRO A 62 -41.78 -11.89 -43.50
C PRO A 62 -42.66 -10.63 -43.41
N SER A 63 -42.01 -9.53 -43.81
CA SER A 63 -42.46 -8.19 -44.23
C SER A 63 -43.96 -7.94 -44.49
N THR A 64 -44.49 -6.86 -43.92
CA THR A 64 -45.30 -5.84 -44.63
C THR A 64 -45.27 -4.52 -43.83
N SER A 65 -45.09 -3.41 -44.55
CA SER A 65 -45.03 -2.03 -44.07
C SER A 65 -46.42 -1.47 -43.69
N GLN A 66 -46.55 -0.86 -42.51
CA GLN A 66 -47.44 0.28 -42.22
C GLN A 66 -47.08 0.92 -40.86
N PRO A 67 -47.38 2.23 -40.66
CA PRO A 67 -46.78 3.06 -39.62
C PRO A 67 -47.44 2.83 -38.26
N THR A 68 -46.64 2.49 -37.24
CA THR A 68 -47.12 2.30 -35.88
C THR A 68 -47.31 3.64 -35.17
N GLU A 69 -48.53 3.85 -34.71
CA GLU A 69 -48.93 4.84 -33.71
C GLU A 69 -47.95 4.86 -32.54
N ALA A 70 -47.78 6.05 -31.96
CA ALA A 70 -46.96 6.31 -30.78
C ALA A 70 -47.33 5.35 -29.63
N GLN A 71 -46.55 4.29 -29.49
CA GLN A 71 -46.64 3.39 -28.35
C GLN A 71 -46.02 4.10 -27.15
N THR A 72 -46.89 4.58 -26.27
CA THR A 72 -46.50 4.99 -24.92
C THR A 72 -45.95 3.74 -24.23
N GLN A 73 -44.65 3.72 -23.93
CA GLN A 73 -44.04 2.60 -23.23
C GLN A 73 -44.61 2.48 -21.83
N THR A 74 -45.45 1.48 -21.64
CA THR A 74 -45.77 0.93 -20.34
C THR A 74 -44.50 0.30 -19.78
N LEU A 75 -43.94 0.85 -18.69
CA LEU A 75 -42.87 0.18 -17.94
C LEU A 75 -43.25 -1.29 -17.69
N ALA A 76 -42.32 -2.22 -17.88
CA ALA A 76 -42.56 -3.62 -17.59
C ALA A 76 -42.99 -3.77 -16.11
N ARG A 77 -43.97 -4.62 -15.84
CA ARG A 77 -44.60 -4.77 -14.53
C ARG A 77 -43.55 -5.15 -13.46
N GLY A 78 -43.12 -4.18 -12.65
CA GLY A 78 -42.17 -4.37 -11.54
C GLY A 78 -40.80 -3.69 -11.72
N GLU A 79 -40.53 -3.08 -12.87
CA GLU A 79 -39.36 -2.21 -13.06
C GLU A 79 -39.62 -0.82 -12.47
N VAL A 80 -38.64 -0.28 -11.75
CA VAL A 80 -38.72 1.03 -11.08
C VAL A 80 -37.45 1.81 -11.41
N PRO A 81 -37.56 3.02 -12.00
CA PRO A 81 -36.40 3.86 -12.29
C PRO A 81 -35.58 4.20 -11.04
N PRO A 82 -34.29 4.53 -11.19
CA PRO A 82 -33.43 4.83 -10.07
C PRO A 82 -33.84 6.16 -9.42
N SER A 83 -33.80 6.24 -8.11
CA SER A 83 -34.06 7.46 -7.34
C SER A 83 -33.11 7.57 -6.16
N ILE A 84 -32.38 8.67 -6.07
CA ILE A 84 -31.48 8.96 -4.94
C ILE A 84 -32.30 9.50 -3.77
N VAL A 85 -32.29 8.78 -2.66
CA VAL A 85 -33.17 9.03 -1.49
C VAL A 85 -32.44 9.62 -0.29
N ASP A 86 -31.12 9.40 -0.17
CA ASP A 86 -30.31 9.93 0.93
C ASP A 86 -29.04 10.57 0.38
N THR A 87 -28.97 11.90 0.49
CA THR A 87 -27.82 12.72 0.12
C THR A 87 -27.88 14.06 0.85
N GLU A 88 -26.74 14.54 1.32
CA GLU A 88 -26.62 15.86 1.91
C GLU A 88 -26.02 16.81 0.87
N PRO A 89 -26.69 17.93 0.52
CA PRO A 89 -26.26 18.76 -0.61
C PRO A 89 -24.96 19.52 -0.33
N VAL A 90 -24.62 19.74 0.94
CA VAL A 90 -23.40 20.41 1.37
C VAL A 90 -22.84 19.67 2.57
N LEU A 91 -21.60 19.20 2.46
CA LEU A 91 -20.86 18.59 3.56
C LEU A 91 -19.65 19.49 3.89
N THR A 92 -19.55 19.92 5.13
CA THR A 92 -18.36 20.63 5.63
C THR A 92 -17.50 19.69 6.46
N ALA A 93 -16.22 19.60 6.12
CA ALA A 93 -15.25 18.79 6.85
C ALA A 93 -13.94 19.57 7.06
N GLU A 94 -13.09 19.08 7.96
CA GLU A 94 -11.83 19.72 8.28
C GLU A 94 -10.68 19.14 7.43
N GLU A 95 -9.70 19.96 7.11
CA GLU A 95 -8.49 19.48 6.46
C GLU A 95 -7.80 18.39 7.32
N GLY A 96 -7.31 17.32 6.67
CA GLY A 96 -6.69 16.17 7.33
C GLY A 96 -7.67 15.19 7.98
N SER A 97 -8.98 15.45 8.02
CA SER A 97 -9.99 14.49 8.49
C SER A 97 -10.43 13.53 7.38
N GLN A 98 -11.42 12.69 7.68
CA GLN A 98 -12.13 11.86 6.71
C GLN A 98 -13.51 12.48 6.42
N ALA A 99 -14.02 12.32 5.20
CA ALA A 99 -15.40 12.63 4.83
C ALA A 99 -16.04 11.46 4.09
N THR A 100 -17.34 11.28 4.27
CA THR A 100 -18.15 10.31 3.52
C THR A 100 -19.30 11.05 2.85
N LEU A 101 -19.23 11.19 1.54
CA LEU A 101 -20.28 11.76 0.70
C LEU A 101 -21.33 10.68 0.47
N ARG A 102 -22.48 10.81 1.15
CA ARG A 102 -23.55 9.82 1.07
C ARG A 102 -24.34 9.95 -0.23
N CYS A 103 -24.54 8.82 -0.89
CA CYS A 103 -25.45 8.69 -2.01
C CYS A 103 -26.04 7.30 -2.02
N ILE A 104 -27.31 7.18 -1.59
CA ILE A 104 -28.05 5.92 -1.56
C ILE A 104 -29.20 6.03 -2.56
N ALA A 105 -29.34 5.02 -3.42
CA ALA A 105 -30.37 4.99 -4.44
C ALA A 105 -31.28 3.76 -4.32
N THR A 106 -32.56 3.97 -4.60
CA THR A 106 -33.58 2.93 -4.74
C THR A 106 -33.91 2.72 -6.22
N GLY A 107 -34.35 1.53 -6.59
CA GLY A 107 -34.74 1.19 -7.96
C GLY A 107 -34.87 -0.32 -8.12
N SER A 108 -35.56 -0.75 -9.17
CA SER A 108 -35.69 -2.17 -9.53
C SER A 108 -35.40 -2.32 -11.02
N PRO A 109 -34.28 -2.95 -11.42
CA PRO A 109 -33.24 -3.59 -10.57
C PRO A 109 -32.46 -2.63 -9.66
N THR A 110 -31.69 -3.15 -8.69
CA THR A 110 -30.86 -2.33 -7.77
C THR A 110 -29.90 -1.43 -8.56
N PRO A 111 -29.93 -0.10 -8.36
CA PRO A 111 -29.08 0.82 -9.11
C PRO A 111 -27.59 0.65 -8.80
N SER A 112 -26.77 0.82 -9.82
CA SER A 112 -25.34 1.01 -9.69
C SER A 112 -25.03 2.49 -9.44
N ILE A 113 -24.10 2.75 -8.52
CA ILE A 113 -23.72 4.11 -8.13
C ILE A 113 -22.32 4.42 -8.64
N SER A 114 -22.16 5.60 -9.23
CA SER A 114 -20.88 6.12 -9.73
C SER A 114 -20.70 7.58 -9.32
N TRP A 115 -19.43 8.02 -9.23
CA TRP A 115 -19.06 9.34 -8.73
C TRP A 115 -18.20 10.10 -9.73
N ARG A 116 -18.46 11.41 -9.83
CA ARG A 116 -17.70 12.35 -10.63
C ARG A 116 -17.28 13.54 -9.77
N LYS A 117 -16.06 14.02 -9.95
CA LYS A 117 -15.67 15.38 -9.54
C LYS A 117 -15.17 16.09 -10.78
N ASP A 118 -15.70 17.29 -11.03
CA ASP A 118 -15.44 18.03 -12.27
C ASP A 118 -15.79 17.18 -13.52
N ARG A 119 -14.81 16.82 -14.35
CA ARG A 119 -14.97 15.95 -15.53
C ARG A 119 -14.34 14.57 -15.36
N LEU A 120 -13.93 14.19 -14.16
CA LEU A 120 -13.21 12.94 -13.91
C LEU A 120 -14.07 11.97 -13.11
N THR A 121 -14.22 10.74 -13.61
CA THR A 121 -14.83 9.66 -12.83
C THR A 121 -13.89 9.23 -11.71
N ILE A 122 -14.45 9.10 -10.51
CA ILE A 122 -13.76 8.57 -9.36
C ILE A 122 -13.92 7.05 -9.41
N THR A 123 -12.92 6.38 -9.97
CA THR A 123 -12.94 4.92 -10.12
C THR A 123 -12.28 4.26 -8.92
N GLY A 124 -13.10 3.70 -8.02
CA GLY A 124 -12.65 2.80 -6.96
C GLY A 124 -11.57 3.38 -6.03
N SER A 125 -10.84 2.49 -5.35
CA SER A 125 -9.92 2.86 -4.28
C SER A 125 -8.57 3.40 -4.81
N ASN A 126 -8.40 4.73 -4.81
CA ASN A 126 -7.14 5.36 -5.23
C ASN A 126 -6.14 5.58 -4.08
N GLY A 127 -6.22 4.76 -3.03
CA GLY A 127 -5.40 4.91 -1.82
C GLY A 127 -5.82 6.05 -0.88
N ARG A 128 -6.76 6.93 -1.27
CA ARG A 128 -7.44 7.86 -0.35
C ARG A 128 -8.96 7.86 -0.49
N THR A 129 -9.47 7.64 -1.70
CA THR A 129 -10.90 7.49 -1.95
C THR A 129 -11.31 6.03 -1.86
N LYS A 130 -12.52 5.73 -1.41
CA LYS A 130 -13.12 4.38 -1.42
C LYS A 130 -14.62 4.53 -1.70
N ILE A 131 -15.15 3.77 -2.65
CA ILE A 131 -16.60 3.65 -2.84
C ILE A 131 -17.06 2.51 -1.92
N LEU A 132 -17.98 2.82 -1.02
CA LEU A 132 -18.55 1.89 -0.04
C LEU A 132 -19.60 0.98 -0.69
N LEU A 133 -20.01 -0.09 0.02
CA LEU A 133 -20.96 -1.07 -0.49
C LEU A 133 -22.35 -0.48 -0.78
N ASP A 134 -22.73 0.57 -0.06
CA ASP A 134 -23.97 1.33 -0.28
C ASP A 134 -23.86 2.35 -1.43
N GLY A 135 -22.68 2.47 -2.05
CA GLY A 135 -22.36 3.42 -3.11
C GLY A 135 -21.86 4.77 -2.62
N SER A 136 -21.76 5.02 -1.32
CA SER A 136 -21.22 6.28 -0.78
C SER A 136 -19.72 6.45 -1.07
N LEU A 137 -19.27 7.68 -1.31
CA LEU A 137 -17.85 7.99 -1.57
C LEU A 137 -17.17 8.45 -0.28
N GLN A 138 -16.21 7.66 0.19
CA GLN A 138 -15.36 8.00 1.31
C GLN A 138 -14.03 8.58 0.83
N ILE A 139 -13.58 9.67 1.45
CA ILE A 139 -12.30 10.34 1.17
C ILE A 139 -11.54 10.47 2.49
N ILE A 140 -10.32 9.92 2.54
CA ILE A 140 -9.50 9.86 3.74
C ILE A 140 -8.33 10.85 3.64
N GLY A 141 -8.07 11.58 4.74
CA GLY A 141 -7.00 12.56 4.82
C GLY A 141 -7.24 13.72 3.86
N LEU A 142 -8.34 14.45 4.08
CA LEU A 142 -8.80 15.55 3.25
C LEU A 142 -7.71 16.60 3.02
N GLN A 143 -7.62 17.10 1.80
CA GLN A 143 -6.73 18.18 1.38
C GLN A 143 -7.57 19.32 0.83
N ARG A 144 -7.09 20.58 0.89
CA ARG A 144 -7.85 21.71 0.33
C ARG A 144 -8.28 21.54 -1.14
N SER A 145 -7.51 20.80 -1.93
CA SER A 145 -7.84 20.47 -3.34
C SER A 145 -9.01 19.50 -3.49
N ASP A 146 -9.39 18.79 -2.43
CA ASP A 146 -10.55 17.90 -2.42
C ASP A 146 -11.86 18.70 -2.35
N ALA A 147 -11.84 19.98 -1.97
CA ALA A 147 -13.04 20.82 -1.98
C ALA A 147 -13.61 20.95 -3.40
N GLY A 148 -14.93 21.09 -3.48
CA GLY A 148 -15.65 21.30 -4.74
C GLY A 148 -16.93 20.48 -4.86
N VAL A 149 -17.49 20.45 -6.07
CA VAL A 149 -18.76 19.78 -6.36
C VAL A 149 -18.51 18.35 -6.85
N TYR A 150 -19.10 17.40 -6.13
CA TYR A 150 -19.15 15.99 -6.47
C TYR A 150 -20.53 15.66 -6.98
N ILE A 151 -20.62 14.79 -7.99
CA ILE A 151 -21.88 14.36 -8.56
C ILE A 151 -21.96 12.84 -8.42
N CYS A 152 -22.99 12.37 -7.71
CA CYS A 152 -23.30 10.96 -7.69
C CYS A 152 -24.40 10.64 -8.70
N PHE A 153 -24.23 9.54 -9.42
CA PHE A 153 -25.15 9.05 -10.43
C PHE A 153 -25.62 7.65 -10.04
N ALA A 154 -26.92 7.41 -10.17
CA ALA A 154 -27.56 6.13 -9.94
C ALA A 154 -28.27 5.67 -11.21
N ASP A 155 -27.89 4.48 -11.69
CA ASP A 155 -28.43 3.90 -12.93
C ASP A 155 -28.72 2.41 -12.75
N ASN A 156 -29.91 1.98 -13.17
CA ASN A 156 -30.32 0.58 -13.24
C ASN A 156 -30.82 0.14 -14.63
N GLY A 157 -30.62 0.98 -15.66
CA GLY A 157 -31.09 0.75 -17.03
C GLY A 157 -32.57 1.05 -17.26
N VAL A 158 -33.35 1.31 -16.20
CA VAL A 158 -34.79 1.60 -16.28
C VAL A 158 -35.03 3.11 -16.22
N GLY A 159 -35.59 3.68 -17.28
CA GLY A 159 -35.89 5.11 -17.33
C GLY A 159 -34.63 5.98 -17.38
N GLN A 160 -34.74 7.23 -16.90
CA GLN A 160 -33.60 8.14 -16.84
C GLN A 160 -32.76 7.90 -15.57
N PRO A 161 -31.42 7.97 -15.67
CA PRO A 161 -30.56 7.89 -14.50
C PRO A 161 -30.83 9.09 -13.55
N SER A 162 -30.74 8.83 -12.25
CA SER A 162 -30.87 9.88 -11.22
C SER A 162 -29.50 10.41 -10.87
N TYR A 163 -29.36 11.71 -10.64
CA TYR A 163 -28.11 12.32 -10.16
C TYR A 163 -28.34 13.37 -9.09
N LYS A 164 -27.35 13.56 -8.22
CA LYS A 164 -27.33 14.58 -7.18
C LYS A 164 -25.94 15.20 -7.06
N GLU A 165 -25.92 16.53 -6.91
CA GLU A 165 -24.71 17.29 -6.63
C GLU A 165 -24.53 17.45 -5.12
N ILE A 166 -23.30 17.29 -4.67
CA ILE A 166 -22.87 17.42 -3.28
C ILE A 166 -21.66 18.34 -3.26
N THR A 167 -21.75 19.44 -2.52
CA THR A 167 -20.62 20.36 -2.32
C THR A 167 -19.84 19.93 -1.10
N LEU A 168 -18.54 19.67 -1.27
CA LEU A 168 -17.60 19.41 -0.17
C LEU A 168 -16.82 20.69 0.14
N ASP A 169 -17.06 21.23 1.33
CA ASP A 169 -16.32 22.38 1.87
C ASP A 169 -15.27 21.92 2.86
N ILE A 170 -14.06 22.47 2.74
CA ILE A 170 -12.92 22.13 3.60
C ILE A 170 -12.52 23.34 4.42
N THR A 171 -12.67 23.19 5.73
CA THR A 171 -12.40 24.23 6.73
C THR A 171 -11.00 24.12 7.30
N GLU A 172 -10.58 25.15 8.02
CA GLU A 172 -9.31 25.14 8.71
C GLU A 172 -9.23 23.96 9.70
N PRO A 173 -8.09 23.26 9.73
CA PRO A 173 -7.96 22.07 10.54
C PRO A 173 -7.75 22.40 12.02
N THR A 174 -8.47 21.68 12.89
CA THR A 174 -8.14 21.65 14.31
C THR A 174 -7.02 20.65 14.59
N SER A 175 -6.12 21.01 15.51
CA SER A 175 -5.04 20.11 15.93
C SER A 175 -5.60 18.83 16.54
N ARG A 176 -5.23 17.68 15.98
CA ARG A 176 -5.72 16.36 16.39
C ARG A 176 -4.61 15.31 16.29
N PRO A 177 -4.53 14.33 17.19
CA PRO A 177 -3.52 13.28 17.13
C PRO A 177 -3.63 12.45 15.86
N ALA A 178 -2.52 11.80 15.47
CA ALA A 178 -2.50 10.91 14.33
C ALA A 178 -3.34 9.65 14.60
N GLU A 179 -4.08 9.21 13.58
CA GLU A 179 -4.85 7.97 13.59
C GLU A 179 -4.57 7.20 12.29
N VAL A 180 -4.54 5.87 12.34
CA VAL A 180 -4.41 5.02 11.16
C VAL A 180 -5.71 4.24 10.99
N ILE A 181 -6.43 4.53 9.91
CA ILE A 181 -7.63 3.82 9.52
C ILE A 181 -7.17 2.55 8.80
N GLY A 182 -7.34 1.41 9.46
CA GLY A 182 -7.06 0.11 8.87
C GLY A 182 -8.03 -0.24 7.76
N GLU A 183 -7.59 -0.99 6.76
CA GLU A 183 -8.53 -1.65 5.84
C GLU A 183 -9.25 -2.79 6.58
N ASP A 184 -10.50 -3.07 6.19
CA ASP A 184 -11.32 -4.12 6.83
C ASP A 184 -10.65 -5.50 6.76
N SER A 185 -9.81 -5.73 5.74
CA SER A 185 -8.99 -6.93 5.60
C SER A 185 -7.64 -6.75 6.30
N THR A 186 -7.31 -7.67 7.21
CA THR A 186 -6.00 -7.73 7.86
C THR A 186 -4.93 -8.44 7.02
N TYR A 187 -5.28 -8.87 5.80
CA TYR A 187 -4.38 -9.59 4.91
C TYR A 187 -4.56 -9.19 3.43
N VAL A 188 -3.49 -9.34 2.66
CA VAL A 188 -3.45 -9.16 1.20
C VAL A 188 -2.87 -10.42 0.58
N VAL A 189 -3.61 -11.02 -0.36
CA VAL A 189 -3.20 -12.23 -1.08
C VAL A 189 -2.67 -11.84 -2.45
N VAL A 190 -1.45 -12.27 -2.78
CA VAL A 190 -0.76 -11.90 -4.03
C VAL A 190 -0.02 -13.10 -4.63
N ALA A 191 0.09 -13.17 -5.95
CA ALA A 191 0.92 -14.18 -6.61
C ALA A 191 2.42 -13.88 -6.41
N LEU A 192 3.24 -14.90 -6.19
CA LEU A 192 4.69 -14.70 -6.10
C LEU A 192 5.24 -14.09 -7.41
N GLY A 193 6.19 -13.16 -7.27
CA GLY A 193 6.77 -12.37 -8.37
C GLY A 193 5.92 -11.18 -8.80
N ALA A 194 4.65 -11.10 -8.41
CA ALA A 194 3.80 -9.96 -8.73
C ALA A 194 4.05 -8.78 -7.75
N PRO A 195 3.86 -7.53 -8.21
CA PRO A 195 3.87 -6.38 -7.32
C PRO A 195 2.60 -6.35 -6.46
N THR A 196 2.68 -5.74 -5.28
CA THR A 196 1.51 -5.45 -4.44
C THR A 196 1.62 -4.10 -3.76
N VAL A 197 0.48 -3.49 -3.44
CA VAL A 197 0.40 -2.21 -2.73
C VAL A 197 -0.31 -2.43 -1.40
N LEU A 198 0.38 -2.11 -0.31
CA LEU A 198 -0.20 -2.12 1.03
C LEU A 198 -0.70 -0.70 1.34
N GLN A 199 -2.01 -0.56 1.49
CA GLN A 199 -2.63 0.73 1.76
C GLN A 199 -2.40 1.13 3.22
N CYS A 200 -2.13 2.41 3.47
CA CYS A 200 -2.11 2.96 4.83
C CYS A 200 -2.80 4.32 4.86
N TYR A 201 -3.93 4.38 5.56
CA TYR A 201 -4.72 5.58 5.63
C TYR A 201 -4.46 6.31 6.95
N ALA A 202 -3.45 7.19 6.96
CA ALA A 202 -3.11 7.99 8.13
C ALA A 202 -3.80 9.37 8.07
N ILE A 203 -4.54 9.71 9.12
CA ILE A 203 -5.20 11.01 9.30
C ILE A 203 -4.63 11.75 10.52
N GLY A 204 -4.82 13.06 10.57
CA GLY A 204 -4.38 13.89 11.69
C GLY A 204 -3.93 15.29 11.27
N TRP A 205 -3.91 16.23 12.22
CA TRP A 205 -3.39 17.58 11.99
C TRP A 205 -2.50 18.07 13.13
N PRO A 206 -1.25 18.54 12.87
CA PRO A 206 -0.58 18.65 11.56
C PRO A 206 -0.50 17.31 10.80
N ARG A 207 -0.37 17.36 9.46
CA ARG A 207 -0.37 16.16 8.63
C ARG A 207 0.65 15.13 9.14
N PRO A 208 0.26 13.87 9.39
CA PRO A 208 1.14 12.90 10.01
C PRO A 208 2.27 12.45 9.09
N SER A 209 3.38 12.11 9.73
CA SER A 209 4.51 11.44 9.14
C SER A 209 4.29 9.92 9.29
N VAL A 210 4.45 9.15 8.20
CA VAL A 210 4.19 7.70 8.17
C VAL A 210 5.46 6.92 7.88
N THR A 211 5.63 5.79 8.57
CA THR A 211 6.74 4.85 8.39
C THR A 211 6.24 3.42 8.30
N TRP A 212 6.88 2.62 7.46
CA TRP A 212 6.58 1.20 7.32
C TRP A 212 7.62 0.33 8.04
N TRP A 213 7.13 -0.73 8.66
CA TRP A 213 7.91 -1.64 9.49
C TRP A 213 7.65 -3.08 9.09
N ARG A 214 8.68 -3.91 9.21
CA ARG A 214 8.59 -5.36 9.08
C ARG A 214 9.28 -6.01 10.28
N GLY A 215 8.49 -6.55 11.20
CA GLY A 215 8.97 -6.84 12.55
C GLY A 215 9.55 -5.58 13.18
N ASP A 216 10.76 -5.66 13.71
CA ASP A 216 11.47 -4.51 14.28
C ASP A 216 12.23 -3.68 13.23
N ARG A 217 12.28 -4.14 11.97
CA ARG A 217 13.04 -3.46 10.92
C ARG A 217 12.19 -2.41 10.22
N MET A 218 12.63 -1.16 10.31
CA MET A 218 12.08 -0.08 9.50
C MET A 218 12.41 -0.30 8.01
N LEU A 219 11.43 -0.09 7.15
CA LEU A 219 11.61 -0.14 5.71
C LEU A 219 12.05 1.24 5.17
N PRO A 220 12.95 1.28 4.18
CA PRO A 220 13.34 2.53 3.53
C PRO A 220 12.16 3.11 2.73
N PHE A 221 12.14 4.44 2.57
CA PHE A 221 11.16 5.12 1.73
C PHE A 221 11.24 4.70 0.26
N SER A 222 12.44 4.35 -0.22
CA SER A 222 12.66 3.86 -1.57
C SER A 222 13.89 2.95 -1.58
N SER A 223 13.77 1.84 -2.31
CA SER A 223 14.80 0.83 -2.58
C SER A 223 14.40 0.04 -3.83
N GLU A 224 15.20 -0.94 -4.25
CA GLU A 224 14.84 -1.81 -5.38
C GLU A 224 13.55 -2.61 -5.14
N LEU A 225 13.22 -2.91 -3.88
CA LEU A 225 12.08 -3.74 -3.51
C LEU A 225 10.87 -2.95 -3.01
N PHE A 226 11.11 -1.86 -2.27
CA PHE A 226 10.08 -1.08 -1.60
C PHE A 226 10.05 0.37 -2.08
N GLU A 227 8.85 0.90 -2.29
CA GLU A 227 8.62 2.31 -2.56
C GLU A 227 7.41 2.80 -1.73
N GLN A 228 7.62 3.79 -0.87
CA GLN A 228 6.55 4.47 -0.14
C GLN A 228 6.04 5.63 -0.98
N ARG A 229 4.75 5.58 -1.31
CA ARG A 229 4.06 6.58 -2.12
C ARG A 229 3.61 7.79 -1.29
N ARG A 230 3.16 8.84 -1.98
CA ARG A 230 2.72 10.12 -1.36
C ARG A 230 1.44 10.01 -0.53
N ASP A 231 0.63 8.99 -0.80
CA ASP A 231 -0.58 8.60 -0.07
C ASP A 231 -0.26 7.66 1.11
N TYR A 232 1.03 7.47 1.43
CA TYR A 232 1.55 6.59 2.46
C TYR A 232 1.46 5.08 2.18
N SER A 233 0.94 4.69 1.02
CA SER A 233 0.92 3.28 0.63
C SER A 233 2.33 2.76 0.35
N LEU A 234 2.57 1.48 0.63
CA LEU A 234 3.83 0.79 0.36
C LEU A 234 3.67 -0.09 -0.87
N LEU A 235 4.39 0.24 -1.94
CA LEU A 235 4.56 -0.64 -3.09
C LEU A 235 5.70 -1.63 -2.78
N ILE A 236 5.41 -2.91 -2.95
CA ILE A 236 6.39 -3.99 -3.02
C ILE A 236 6.51 -4.38 -4.49
N HIS A 237 7.67 -4.15 -5.10
CA HIS A 237 7.86 -4.34 -6.55
C HIS A 237 7.77 -5.80 -7.00
N SER A 238 8.22 -6.75 -6.17
CA SER A 238 8.16 -8.18 -6.47
C SER A 238 8.08 -8.99 -5.19
N VAL A 239 6.97 -9.72 -5.00
CA VAL A 239 6.74 -10.48 -3.77
C VAL A 239 7.38 -11.87 -3.86
N THR A 240 8.36 -12.15 -3.01
CA THR A 240 8.95 -13.49 -2.83
C THR A 240 8.49 -14.11 -1.51
N LEU A 241 8.79 -15.40 -1.27
CA LEU A 241 8.52 -16.06 0.01
C LEU A 241 9.06 -15.25 1.19
N ARG A 242 10.29 -14.76 1.06
CA ARG A 242 10.96 -13.93 2.06
C ARG A 242 10.33 -12.57 2.26
N ASN A 243 9.32 -12.18 1.49
CA ASN A 243 8.59 -10.93 1.66
C ASN A 243 7.19 -11.14 2.25
N LEU A 244 6.79 -12.38 2.53
CA LEU A 244 5.53 -12.66 3.19
C LEU A 244 5.56 -12.31 4.68
N GLY A 245 4.38 -12.21 5.27
CA GLY A 245 4.19 -11.92 6.68
C GLY A 245 3.73 -10.49 6.98
N PRO A 246 3.81 -10.08 8.26
CA PRO A 246 3.22 -8.82 8.72
C PRO A 246 4.06 -7.59 8.37
N TYR A 247 3.37 -6.55 7.93
CA TYR A 247 3.89 -5.21 7.69
C TYR A 247 3.07 -4.22 8.52
N THR A 248 3.75 -3.33 9.24
CA THR A 248 3.08 -2.34 10.10
C THR A 248 3.31 -0.94 9.56
N CYS A 249 2.23 -0.25 9.27
CA CYS A 249 2.24 1.19 9.05
C CYS A 249 2.13 1.91 10.40
N GLN A 250 2.96 2.92 10.63
CA GLN A 250 2.92 3.75 11.83
C GLN A 250 2.89 5.24 11.47
N ALA A 251 1.92 5.97 12.02
CA ALA A 251 1.69 7.39 11.80
C ALA A 251 1.85 8.20 13.09
N TYR A 252 2.45 9.38 12.98
CA TYR A 252 2.64 10.30 14.10
C TYR A 252 2.68 11.75 13.62
N ASN A 253 2.19 12.68 14.41
CA ASN A 253 2.19 14.10 14.06
C ASN A 253 2.63 15.04 15.19
N GLY A 254 3.30 14.51 16.22
CA GLY A 254 3.70 15.32 17.38
C GLY A 254 2.66 15.41 18.48
N LEU A 255 1.44 14.93 18.24
CA LEU A 255 0.34 14.97 19.19
C LEU A 255 -0.06 13.56 19.60
N GLY A 256 -0.19 13.33 20.91
CA GLY A 256 -0.58 12.03 21.45
C GLY A 256 0.47 10.95 21.20
N ARG A 257 0.00 9.71 21.01
CA ARG A 257 0.85 8.55 20.71
C ARG A 257 0.82 8.25 19.21
N ALA A 258 1.84 7.56 18.72
CA ALA A 258 1.81 7.06 17.35
C ALA A 258 0.69 6.03 17.18
N ALA A 259 -0.04 6.12 16.07
CA ALA A 259 -1.04 5.16 15.68
C ALA A 259 -0.42 4.16 14.71
N SER A 260 -0.83 2.88 14.80
CA SER A 260 -0.29 1.81 13.97
C SER A 260 -1.37 0.88 13.46
N TRP A 261 -1.17 0.36 12.26
CA TRP A 261 -2.00 -0.70 11.68
C TRP A 261 -1.12 -1.72 10.97
N THR A 262 -1.46 -3.00 11.12
CA THR A 262 -0.67 -4.12 10.60
C THR A 262 -1.48 -4.92 9.58
N VAL A 263 -0.85 -5.22 8.44
CA VAL A 263 -1.40 -6.05 7.36
C VAL A 263 -0.46 -7.21 7.05
N THR A 264 -1.03 -8.38 6.81
CA THR A 264 -0.25 -9.59 6.49
C THR A 264 -0.25 -9.86 4.99
N VAL A 265 0.94 -9.95 4.39
CA VAL A 265 1.10 -10.36 2.99
C VAL A 265 1.15 -11.88 2.91
N GLN A 266 0.26 -12.45 2.11
CA GLN A 266 0.11 -13.88 1.87
C GLN A 266 0.24 -14.18 0.37
N ALA A 267 0.58 -15.42 0.03
CA ALA A 267 0.67 -15.84 -1.37
C ALA A 267 -0.12 -17.10 -1.68
N VAL A 268 -0.61 -17.20 -2.92
CA VAL A 268 -1.36 -18.36 -3.39
C VAL A 268 -0.42 -19.49 -3.80
N GLY A 269 -0.71 -20.70 -3.33
CA GLY A 269 -0.20 -21.94 -3.91
C GLY A 269 0.06 -23.04 -2.89
N PRO A 270 0.40 -24.24 -3.35
CA PRO A 270 1.38 -25.07 -2.67
C PRO A 270 2.77 -24.68 -3.21
N VAL A 271 3.48 -23.83 -2.48
CA VAL A 271 4.88 -23.48 -2.78
C VAL A 271 5.74 -24.14 -1.71
N TYR A 272 6.62 -25.04 -2.13
CA TYR A 272 7.55 -25.72 -1.24
C TYR A 272 8.95 -25.17 -1.52
N SER A 273 9.68 -24.79 -0.47
CA SER A 273 11.09 -24.42 -0.56
C SER A 273 11.92 -25.40 0.25
N GLU A 274 13.00 -25.91 -0.34
CA GLU A 274 13.99 -26.75 0.34
C GLU A 274 15.00 -25.92 1.16
N ASN A 275 15.00 -24.59 0.98
CA ASN A 275 15.84 -23.68 1.74
C ASN A 275 15.27 -23.50 3.16
N PRO A 276 16.02 -23.87 4.23
CA PRO A 276 15.54 -23.77 5.61
C PRO A 276 15.05 -22.38 6.01
N GLU A 277 15.66 -21.32 5.48
CA GLU A 277 15.25 -19.94 5.75
C GLU A 277 13.90 -19.60 5.11
N ASP A 278 13.54 -20.22 3.99
CA ASP A 278 12.28 -19.92 3.31
C ASP A 278 11.09 -20.67 3.97
N VAL A 279 11.38 -21.77 4.70
CA VAL A 279 10.39 -22.61 5.37
C VAL A 279 9.55 -21.79 6.34
N GLU A 280 10.13 -20.81 7.05
CA GLU A 280 9.40 -20.00 8.02
C GLU A 280 8.27 -19.15 7.41
N TYR A 281 8.38 -18.84 6.11
CA TYR A 281 7.40 -18.03 5.38
C TYR A 281 6.28 -18.85 4.75
N THR A 282 6.44 -20.18 4.66
CA THR A 282 5.43 -21.07 4.08
C THR A 282 4.10 -21.05 4.83
N LYS A 283 4.12 -20.66 6.12
CA LYS A 283 2.91 -20.43 6.92
C LYS A 283 1.99 -19.32 6.40
N TYR A 284 2.47 -18.47 5.49
CA TYR A 284 1.71 -17.40 4.84
C TYR A 284 1.20 -17.81 3.45
N LEU A 285 1.33 -19.08 3.07
CA LEU A 285 0.75 -19.60 1.86
C LEU A 285 -0.71 -19.97 2.11
N VAL A 286 -1.58 -19.54 1.19
CA VAL A 286 -3.00 -19.85 1.21
C VAL A 286 -3.37 -20.70 0.01
N HIS A 287 -4.37 -21.55 0.22
CA HIS A 287 -4.92 -22.35 -0.86
C HIS A 287 -5.56 -21.45 -1.93
N PRO A 288 -5.49 -21.84 -3.21
CA PRO A 288 -6.23 -21.16 -4.26
C PRO A 288 -7.72 -21.08 -3.89
N PRO A 289 -8.39 -19.93 -4.14
CA PRO A 289 -9.82 -19.82 -3.90
C PRO A 289 -10.55 -20.92 -4.67
N GLN A 290 -11.40 -21.68 -3.97
CA GLN A 290 -12.22 -22.72 -4.61
C GLN A 290 -13.18 -22.06 -5.61
N ARG A 291 -13.22 -22.58 -6.84
CA ARG A 291 -14.20 -22.14 -7.83
C ARG A 291 -15.60 -22.29 -7.22
N PRO A 292 -16.50 -21.29 -7.34
CA PRO A 292 -17.89 -21.47 -6.94
C PRO A 292 -18.43 -22.74 -7.58
N GLU A 293 -18.92 -23.67 -6.77
CA GLU A 293 -19.56 -24.88 -7.30
C GLU A 293 -20.75 -24.42 -8.14
N THR A 294 -20.64 -24.57 -9.46
CA THR A 294 -21.82 -24.43 -10.33
C THR A 294 -22.84 -25.43 -9.81
N PRO A 295 -24.07 -25.00 -9.44
CA PRO A 295 -25.08 -25.92 -8.99
C PRO A 295 -25.25 -26.97 -10.09
N ILE A 296 -24.98 -28.22 -9.73
CA ILE A 296 -25.19 -29.35 -10.62
C ILE A 296 -26.69 -29.37 -10.87
N VAL A 297 -27.12 -28.86 -12.02
CA VAL A 297 -28.44 -29.18 -12.55
C VAL A 297 -28.40 -30.68 -12.77
N THR A 298 -28.99 -31.43 -11.84
CA THR A 298 -29.21 -32.86 -12.00
C THR A 298 -29.98 -33.05 -13.28
N ALA A 299 -29.29 -33.47 -14.34
CA ALA A 299 -29.93 -33.94 -15.54
C ALA A 299 -30.90 -35.07 -15.14
N PRO A 300 -32.11 -35.12 -15.71
CA PRO A 300 -33.08 -36.16 -15.37
C PRO A 300 -32.46 -37.54 -15.60
N GLU A 301 -32.73 -38.46 -14.66
CA GLU A 301 -32.24 -39.83 -14.69
C GLU A 301 -32.49 -40.46 -16.05
N ARG A 302 -31.39 -40.86 -16.71
CA ARG A 302 -31.46 -41.64 -17.94
C ARG A 302 -32.05 -43.01 -17.60
N PRO A 303 -33.05 -43.51 -18.34
CA PRO A 303 -33.65 -44.81 -18.07
C PRO A 303 -32.61 -45.93 -18.19
N THR A 304 -32.53 -46.75 -17.14
CA THR A 304 -31.66 -47.91 -17.03
C THR A 304 -32.12 -49.00 -18.00
N TYR A 305 -31.29 -49.32 -18.99
CA TYR A 305 -31.47 -50.53 -19.81
C TYR A 305 -30.74 -51.72 -19.17
N PRO A 306 -31.30 -52.94 -19.25
CA PRO A 306 -30.73 -54.12 -18.63
C PRO A 306 -29.39 -54.53 -19.26
N TYR A 307 -28.49 -54.91 -18.35
CA TYR A 307 -27.09 -55.26 -18.54
C TYR A 307 -26.88 -56.34 -19.62
N ARG A 308 -25.99 -56.07 -20.59
CA ARG A 308 -25.45 -57.09 -21.50
C ARG A 308 -24.15 -57.64 -20.90
N PRO A 309 -23.95 -58.96 -20.77
CA PRO A 309 -22.71 -59.52 -20.22
C PRO A 309 -21.50 -59.12 -21.06
N ALA A 310 -20.49 -58.55 -20.39
CA ALA A 310 -19.23 -58.14 -21.00
C ALA A 310 -18.38 -59.37 -21.44
N ARG A 311 -17.67 -59.20 -22.55
CA ARG A 311 -16.71 -60.16 -23.11
C ARG A 311 -15.56 -60.42 -22.10
N PRO A 312 -15.03 -61.66 -21.99
CA PRO A 312 -13.91 -61.95 -21.11
C PRO A 312 -12.66 -61.14 -21.47
N PRO A 313 -11.87 -60.68 -20.46
CA PRO A 313 -10.66 -59.91 -20.69
C PRO A 313 -9.54 -60.80 -21.29
N GLN A 314 -8.79 -60.24 -22.24
CA GLN A 314 -7.55 -60.86 -22.73
C GLN A 314 -6.42 -60.70 -21.70
N PRO A 315 -5.48 -61.65 -21.61
CA PRO A 315 -4.40 -61.60 -20.63
C PRO A 315 -3.41 -60.48 -20.95
N GLU A 316 -3.20 -59.58 -19.99
CA GLU A 316 -2.19 -58.53 -20.04
C GLU A 316 -0.79 -59.11 -19.81
N THR A 317 0.15 -58.74 -20.68
CA THR A 317 1.57 -59.09 -20.57
C THR A 317 2.23 -58.25 -19.46
N PRO A 318 3.08 -58.82 -18.58
CA PRO A 318 3.71 -58.06 -17.51
C PRO A 318 4.75 -57.07 -18.05
N ARG A 319 4.62 -55.79 -17.66
CA ARG A 319 5.66 -54.78 -17.88
C ARG A 319 6.89 -55.07 -16.99
N PRO A 320 8.12 -54.93 -17.50
CA PRO A 320 9.33 -55.15 -16.72
C PRO A 320 9.53 -54.07 -15.65
N ARG A 321 9.98 -54.49 -14.46
CA ARG A 321 10.33 -53.60 -13.33
C ARG A 321 11.60 -52.79 -13.65
N PRO A 322 11.68 -51.51 -13.25
CA PRO A 322 12.90 -50.73 -13.38
C PRO A 322 13.99 -51.22 -12.40
N PRO A 323 15.28 -51.07 -12.76
CA PRO A 323 16.40 -51.53 -11.94
C PRO A 323 16.59 -50.66 -10.68
N PRO A 324 17.18 -51.23 -9.60
CA PRO A 324 17.43 -50.51 -8.36
C PRO A 324 18.55 -49.46 -8.51
N PRO A 325 18.52 -48.37 -7.72
CA PRO A 325 19.55 -47.34 -7.74
C PRO A 325 20.87 -47.83 -7.14
N LEU A 326 21.98 -47.33 -7.70
CA LEU A 326 23.36 -47.62 -7.26
C LEU A 326 23.67 -46.97 -5.90
N PRO A 327 24.58 -47.57 -5.10
CA PRO A 327 24.90 -47.09 -3.76
C PRO A 327 25.77 -45.82 -3.80
N VAL A 328 25.42 -44.83 -2.98
CA VAL A 328 26.21 -43.62 -2.70
C VAL A 328 27.22 -43.96 -1.60
N PRO A 329 28.50 -43.57 -1.70
CA PRO A 329 29.47 -43.84 -0.65
C PRO A 329 29.26 -42.94 0.58
N GLU A 330 29.21 -43.58 1.75
CA GLU A 330 29.22 -42.95 3.07
C GLU A 330 30.49 -42.11 3.26
N THR A 331 30.30 -40.83 3.61
CA THR A 331 31.36 -40.00 4.17
C THR A 331 31.28 -40.10 5.69
N THR A 332 32.40 -40.49 6.29
CA THR A 332 32.62 -40.63 7.73
C THR A 332 32.48 -39.30 8.47
N PRO A 333 31.92 -39.28 9.70
CA PRO A 333 31.80 -38.07 10.50
C PRO A 333 33.15 -37.69 11.15
N ILE A 334 33.54 -36.43 10.97
CA ILE A 334 34.62 -35.77 11.72
C ILE A 334 34.07 -35.41 13.11
N PRO A 335 34.81 -35.66 14.21
CA PRO A 335 34.31 -35.42 15.56
C PRO A 335 34.17 -33.93 15.88
N THR A 336 33.02 -33.60 16.45
CA THR A 336 32.59 -32.31 17.00
C THR A 336 33.50 -31.86 18.15
N GLN A 337 34.07 -30.66 18.05
CA GLN A 337 34.60 -29.92 19.20
C GLN A 337 33.49 -29.06 19.86
N PRO A 338 33.57 -28.81 21.18
CA PRO A 338 32.54 -28.06 21.91
C PRO A 338 32.53 -26.58 21.52
N GLN A 339 31.34 -26.02 21.31
CA GLN A 339 31.15 -24.59 21.10
C GLN A 339 31.45 -23.80 22.37
N VAL A 340 32.42 -22.91 22.29
CA VAL A 340 32.58 -21.76 23.18
C VAL A 340 31.75 -20.62 22.58
N GLN A 341 30.83 -20.05 23.36
CA GLN A 341 30.10 -18.83 23.00
C GLN A 341 31.09 -17.67 22.80
N PRO A 342 31.07 -16.94 21.67
CA PRO A 342 31.64 -15.61 21.63
C PRO A 342 30.63 -14.63 22.22
N ASP A 343 30.99 -14.11 23.39
CA ASP A 343 31.23 -12.68 23.56
C ASP A 343 30.08 -11.72 23.20
N SER A 344 29.57 -11.06 24.25
CA SER A 344 29.43 -9.60 24.23
C SER A 344 30.59 -9.01 23.42
N PRO A 345 30.36 -8.17 22.41
CA PRO A 345 31.43 -7.75 21.50
C PRO A 345 32.61 -7.28 22.33
N PRO A 346 33.83 -7.81 22.10
CA PRO A 346 35.00 -7.32 22.81
C PRO A 346 35.04 -5.83 22.55
N GLU A 347 35.17 -5.02 23.61
CA GLU A 347 35.47 -3.61 23.45
C GLU A 347 36.72 -3.54 22.58
N THR A 348 36.53 -3.23 21.29
CA THR A 348 37.65 -3.12 20.38
C THR A 348 38.59 -2.08 20.95
N PRO A 349 39.90 -2.38 21.09
CA PRO A 349 40.84 -1.46 21.69
C PRO A 349 40.77 -0.15 20.93
N ARG A 350 40.22 0.87 21.57
CA ARG A 350 39.96 2.19 20.97
C ARG A 350 41.25 3.00 20.76
N VAL A 351 42.37 2.51 21.28
CA VAL A 351 43.67 3.15 21.27
C VAL A 351 44.66 2.23 20.56
N TYR A 352 45.29 2.72 19.49
CA TYR A 352 46.31 2.02 18.73
C TYR A 352 47.60 2.82 18.74
N ILE A 353 48.74 2.14 18.73
CA ILE A 353 50.06 2.76 18.52
C ILE A 353 50.64 2.18 17.23
N GLU A 354 50.68 2.99 16.17
CA GLU A 354 51.23 2.60 14.87
C GLU A 354 52.39 3.52 14.50
N SER A 355 53.58 2.96 14.27
CA SER A 355 54.75 3.71 13.75
C SER A 355 55.02 5.03 14.50
N HIS A 356 55.09 4.96 15.83
CA HIS A 356 55.28 6.12 16.73
C HIS A 356 54.11 7.12 16.79
N ARG A 357 52.89 6.70 16.41
CA ARG A 357 51.68 7.52 16.47
C ARG A 357 50.63 6.88 17.36
N LEU A 358 50.08 7.66 18.29
CA LEU A 358 48.90 7.29 19.07
C LEU A 358 47.64 7.61 18.26
N LEU A 359 46.79 6.61 18.03
CA LEU A 359 45.51 6.75 17.36
C LEU A 359 44.38 6.37 18.33
N ILE A 360 43.52 7.32 18.65
CA ILE A 360 42.31 7.08 19.46
C ILE A 360 41.11 7.15 18.52
N ILE A 361 40.41 6.04 18.33
CA ILE A 361 39.18 5.97 17.54
C ILE A 361 37.96 6.13 18.46
N ARG A 362 36.92 6.82 17.98
CA ARG A 362 35.70 7.11 18.78
C ARG A 362 36.01 7.82 20.11
N SER A 363 36.85 8.85 20.07
CA SER A 363 37.24 9.63 21.24
C SER A 363 36.03 10.30 21.90
N ASN A 364 35.99 10.34 23.22
CA ASN A 364 34.95 11.00 24.01
C ASN A 364 35.57 12.02 24.99
N SER A 365 34.73 12.73 25.75
CA SER A 365 35.19 13.76 26.70
C SER A 365 36.23 13.26 27.71
N ASN A 366 36.22 11.96 28.05
CA ASN A 366 37.16 11.35 28.99
C ASN A 366 38.55 11.09 28.37
N ASP A 367 38.70 11.26 27.06
CA ASP A 367 40.00 11.24 26.36
C ASP A 367 40.69 12.60 26.37
N THR A 368 40.07 13.59 27.00
CA THR A 368 40.72 14.86 27.29
C THR A 368 41.79 14.65 28.36
N GLY A 369 43.04 14.99 28.04
CA GLY A 369 44.15 14.82 28.97
C GLY A 369 45.51 15.11 28.35
N GLU A 370 46.54 15.04 29.18
CA GLU A 370 47.93 15.16 28.75
C GLU A 370 48.49 13.78 28.37
N TYR A 371 48.95 13.65 27.13
CA TYR A 371 49.53 12.45 26.56
C TYR A 371 51.04 12.61 26.48
N ARG A 372 51.78 11.62 27.00
CA ARG A 372 53.24 11.62 27.08
C ARG A 372 53.81 10.50 26.20
N CYS A 373 54.72 10.84 25.29
CA CYS A 373 55.46 9.91 24.44
C CYS A 373 56.91 9.84 24.90
N GLU A 374 57.37 8.66 25.30
CA GLU A 374 58.71 8.40 25.82
C GLU A 374 59.48 7.49 24.86
N ALA A 375 60.67 7.92 24.45
CA ALA A 375 61.56 7.19 23.55
C ALA A 375 62.91 6.97 24.24
N PHE A 376 63.42 5.74 24.22
CA PHE A 376 64.68 5.38 24.87
C PHE A 376 65.66 4.76 23.87
N ASN A 377 66.95 4.98 24.11
CA ASN A 377 68.05 4.27 23.48
C ASN A 377 69.07 3.85 24.53
N GLN A 378 70.18 3.24 24.12
CA GLN A 378 71.24 2.77 25.03
C GLN A 378 71.99 3.89 25.79
N TYR A 379 71.75 5.16 25.46
CA TYR A 379 72.42 6.32 26.05
C TYR A 379 71.49 7.20 26.89
N GLY A 380 70.18 6.99 26.84
CA GLY A 380 69.22 7.74 27.63
C GLY A 380 67.80 7.70 27.08
N THR A 381 66.92 8.45 27.72
CA THR A 381 65.50 8.54 27.41
C THR A 381 65.12 9.98 27.13
N SER A 382 64.33 10.21 26.08
CA SER A 382 63.73 11.49 25.74
C SER A 382 62.22 11.38 25.89
N THR A 383 61.57 12.45 26.32
CA THR A 383 60.12 12.47 26.46
C THR A 383 59.51 13.76 25.93
N SER A 384 58.34 13.65 25.31
CA SER A 384 57.52 14.77 24.85
C SER A 384 56.08 14.59 25.34
N SER A 385 55.40 15.68 25.72
CA SER A 385 53.98 15.65 26.11
C SER A 385 53.14 16.63 25.31
N THR A 386 51.86 16.30 25.12
CA THR A 386 50.88 17.13 24.43
C THR A 386 49.51 16.99 25.10
N THR A 387 48.72 18.06 25.14
CA THR A 387 47.36 18.01 25.70
C THR A 387 46.35 17.83 24.56
N ILE A 388 45.51 16.81 24.68
CA ILE A 388 44.37 16.60 23.78
C ILE A 388 43.12 17.06 24.51
N THR A 389 42.34 17.95 23.91
CA THR A 389 41.02 18.36 24.40
C THR A 389 39.94 17.84 23.47
N VAL A 390 39.07 16.97 23.98
CA VAL A 390 37.92 16.44 23.26
C VAL A 390 36.68 17.14 23.75
N GLU A 391 36.22 18.13 22.98
CA GLU A 391 34.97 18.83 23.28
C GLU A 391 33.79 17.87 23.13
N GLY A 392 32.93 17.81 24.15
CA GLY A 392 31.71 17.02 24.11
C GLY A 392 30.76 17.54 23.02
N VAL A 393 29.97 16.65 22.44
CA VAL A 393 28.94 17.04 21.48
C VAL A 393 27.84 17.81 22.22
N TYR A 394 27.71 19.11 21.97
CA TYR A 394 26.60 19.91 22.49
C TYR A 394 25.30 19.49 21.79
N ILE A 395 24.39 18.88 22.55
CA ILE A 395 23.06 18.51 22.08
C ILE A 395 22.08 19.53 22.64
N HIS A 396 21.50 20.33 21.75
CA HIS A 396 20.49 21.30 22.13
C HIS A 396 19.34 20.61 22.92
N PRO A 397 18.80 21.18 24.01
CA PRO A 397 17.77 20.53 24.82
C PRO A 397 16.53 20.07 24.05
N ASN A 398 16.18 20.76 22.96
CA ASN A 398 15.07 20.39 22.07
C ASN A 398 15.39 19.24 21.09
N CYS A 399 16.66 18.80 21.02
CA CYS A 399 17.08 17.65 20.23
C CYS A 399 16.89 16.39 21.07
N THR A 400 15.65 15.91 21.13
CA THR A 400 15.25 14.70 21.85
C THR A 400 14.84 13.60 20.89
N ASP A 401 15.13 12.35 21.23
CA ASP A 401 14.59 11.22 20.48
C ASP A 401 13.11 11.04 20.74
N ASN A 402 12.38 10.62 19.71
CA ASN A 402 10.97 10.28 19.82
C ASN A 402 10.79 8.76 19.81
N PRO A 403 10.70 8.11 20.98
CA PRO A 403 10.62 6.65 21.09
C PRO A 403 9.30 6.08 20.56
N PHE A 404 8.27 6.91 20.38
CA PHE A 404 6.97 6.46 19.85
C PHE A 404 6.95 6.36 18.33
N PHE A 405 7.86 7.07 17.66
CA PHE A 405 7.90 7.15 16.21
C PHE A 405 9.00 6.29 15.60
N ALA A 406 10.12 6.19 16.28
CA ALA A 406 11.25 5.44 15.78
C ALA A 406 12.01 4.81 16.94
N ASN A 407 12.39 3.55 16.76
CA ASN A 407 13.41 2.95 17.60
C ASN A 407 14.78 3.51 17.17
N CYS A 408 15.17 4.63 17.77
CA CYS A 408 16.35 5.39 17.35
C CYS A 408 17.66 4.60 17.45
N ARG A 409 17.71 3.57 18.31
CA ARG A 409 18.80 2.62 18.33
C ARG A 409 18.92 1.86 17.01
N LEU A 410 17.80 1.39 16.45
CA LEU A 410 17.76 0.69 15.17
C LEU A 410 18.06 1.63 13.99
N ILE A 411 17.56 2.87 14.03
CA ILE A 411 17.85 3.91 13.02
C ILE A 411 19.36 4.15 12.92
N VAL A 412 20.03 4.30 14.07
CA VAL A 412 21.48 4.48 14.14
C VAL A 412 22.22 3.22 13.64
N GLN A 413 21.79 2.03 14.06
CA GLN A 413 22.40 0.77 13.60
C GLN A 413 22.26 0.57 12.09
N ALA A 414 21.14 0.99 11.50
CA ALA A 414 20.87 0.90 10.07
C ALA A 414 21.43 2.09 9.25
N GLN A 415 22.18 3.01 9.87
CA GLN A 415 22.78 4.18 9.22
C GLN A 415 21.78 5.11 8.51
N TYR A 416 20.54 5.17 9.00
CA TYR A 416 19.47 5.97 8.39
C TYR A 416 19.44 7.44 8.86
N CYS A 417 20.33 7.84 9.76
CA CYS A 417 20.41 9.18 10.30
C CYS A 417 20.77 10.27 9.27
N THR A 418 21.34 9.92 8.12
CA THR A 418 21.62 10.87 7.03
C THR A 418 20.35 11.36 6.33
N HIS A 419 19.24 10.62 6.47
CA HIS A 419 17.96 10.99 5.89
C HIS A 419 17.27 12.05 6.76
N ARG A 420 16.95 13.22 6.18
CA ARG A 420 16.38 14.39 6.87
C ARG A 420 15.15 14.05 7.72
N TYR A 421 14.35 13.10 7.27
CA TYR A 421 13.17 12.67 7.98
C TYR A 421 13.50 11.91 9.28
N TYR A 422 14.41 10.94 9.25
CA TYR A 422 14.75 10.13 10.45
C TYR A 422 15.59 10.92 11.44
N ALA A 423 16.50 11.75 10.92
CA ALA A 423 17.28 12.72 11.71
C ALA A 423 16.40 13.60 12.61
N ARG A 424 15.19 13.97 12.14
CA ARG A 424 14.25 14.80 12.90
C ARG A 424 13.72 14.09 14.15
N PHE A 425 13.44 12.79 14.07
CA PHE A 425 12.82 12.03 15.15
C PHE A 425 13.85 11.35 16.05
N CYS A 426 15.05 11.09 15.55
CA CYS A 426 16.16 10.49 16.28
C CYS A 426 17.30 11.46 16.49
N CYS A 427 16.97 12.73 16.75
CA CYS A 427 17.93 13.82 16.80
C CYS A 427 19.06 13.52 17.79
N LYS A 428 18.73 13.14 19.04
CA LYS A 428 19.73 12.89 20.09
C LYS A 428 20.60 11.69 19.75
N SER A 429 19.97 10.55 19.41
CA SER A 429 20.67 9.30 19.07
C SER A 429 21.57 9.46 17.84
N CYS A 430 21.07 10.10 16.77
CA CYS A 430 21.83 10.34 15.55
C CYS A 430 22.98 11.33 15.76
N THR A 431 22.78 12.35 16.60
CA THR A 431 23.83 13.32 16.98
C THR A 431 24.93 12.62 17.79
N LEU A 432 24.57 11.83 18.81
CA LEU A 432 25.52 11.03 19.59
C LEU A 432 26.28 10.00 18.75
N ALA A 433 25.63 9.46 17.73
CA ALA A 433 26.24 8.51 16.81
C ALA A 433 27.15 9.15 15.74
N GLY A 434 27.18 10.49 15.65
CA GLY A 434 27.96 11.21 14.64
C GLY A 434 27.48 10.98 13.20
N GLN A 435 26.21 10.60 13.01
CA GLN A 435 25.65 10.24 11.70
C GLN A 435 24.84 11.37 11.05
N LEU A 436 24.71 12.53 11.71
CA LEU A 436 24.06 13.71 11.13
C LEU A 436 25.06 14.53 10.30
N PRO A 437 24.64 15.05 9.13
CA PRO A 437 25.49 15.93 8.34
C PRO A 437 25.79 17.24 9.11
N SER A 438 27.01 17.71 8.95
CA SER A 438 27.63 18.88 9.58
C SER A 438 26.87 20.23 9.43
N HIS A 439 25.85 20.29 8.58
CA HIS A 439 25.12 21.52 8.22
C HIS A 439 23.59 21.44 8.41
N GLY A 440 23.12 20.70 9.42
CA GLY A 440 21.71 20.71 9.81
C GLY A 440 21.32 21.93 10.64
N ALA A 441 20.12 22.49 10.43
CA ALA A 441 19.55 23.66 11.12
C ALA A 441 19.36 23.52 12.66
N HIS A 442 19.89 22.47 13.27
CA HIS A 442 19.89 22.21 14.71
C HIS A 442 21.28 22.40 15.35
N LEU A 443 22.31 22.67 14.55
CA LEU A 443 23.64 23.11 14.98
C LEU A 443 23.70 24.62 14.72
N GLU A 444 23.26 25.42 15.69
CA GLU A 444 23.38 26.89 15.56
C GLU A 444 24.84 27.29 15.42
N LYS A 445 25.08 28.21 14.48
CA LYS A 445 26.34 28.91 14.26
C LYS A 445 26.76 29.62 15.54
N THR A 446 27.76 29.10 16.25
CA THR A 446 28.60 29.92 17.12
C THR A 446 29.77 30.44 16.28
N GLU A 447 29.64 31.70 15.85
CA GLU A 447 30.76 32.48 15.31
C GLU A 447 31.79 32.74 16.41
N ALA A 448 32.75 31.83 16.56
CA ALA A 448 34.16 32.10 16.81
C ALA A 448 34.90 30.77 17.07
N LEU A 449 35.97 30.56 16.28
CA LEU A 449 37.00 29.51 16.40
C LEU A 449 36.63 28.11 15.85
N GLN A 450 37.06 27.89 14.59
CA GLN A 450 37.35 26.61 13.94
C GLN A 450 36.51 25.39 14.36
N ILE A 451 35.37 25.22 13.67
CA ILE A 451 34.62 23.97 13.68
C ILE A 451 35.48 22.85 13.06
N ASN A 452 36.08 22.02 13.91
CA ASN A 452 36.70 20.76 13.51
C ASN A 452 35.63 19.65 13.59
N HIS A 453 34.90 19.46 12.48
CA HIS A 453 33.92 18.40 12.32
C HIS A 453 34.53 16.99 12.52
N PHE A 454 33.84 16.15 13.31
CA PHE A 454 34.14 14.73 13.45
C PHE A 454 33.32 13.89 12.46
N THR A 455 33.89 13.69 11.28
CA THR A 455 33.74 12.45 10.50
C THR A 455 35.13 12.14 9.95
N ASP A 456 35.73 11.05 10.41
CA ASP A 456 37.01 10.49 9.94
C ASP A 456 38.21 11.45 9.85
N LYS A 457 38.66 11.99 10.98
CA LYS A 457 40.02 12.55 11.06
C LYS A 457 40.93 11.80 12.02
N LYS A 458 41.95 11.22 11.42
CA LYS A 458 43.13 10.59 12.02
C LYS A 458 43.91 11.64 12.81
N ILE A 459 43.86 11.62 14.14
CA ILE A 459 44.79 12.42 14.95
C ILE A 459 46.17 11.75 14.77
N THR A 460 47.05 12.42 14.04
CA THR A 460 48.44 12.01 13.88
C THR A 460 49.32 13.06 14.51
N HIS A 461 49.92 12.75 15.65
CA HIS A 461 50.97 13.57 16.22
C HIS A 461 52.33 13.02 15.75
N PHE A 462 53.19 13.91 15.27
CA PHE A 462 54.56 13.59 14.92
C PHE A 462 55.42 13.88 16.14
N ALA A 463 56.08 12.85 16.69
CA ALA A 463 57.24 13.08 17.54
C ALA A 463 58.35 13.62 16.63
N HIS A 464 58.78 14.87 16.88
CA HIS A 464 60.00 15.40 16.32
C HIS A 464 61.20 15.04 17.20
#